data_AF-K1WRK7-F1
#
_entry.id   AF-K1WRK7-F1
#
_cell.length_a   1.000
_cell.length_b   1.000
_cell.length_c   1.000
_cell.angle_alpha   90.00
_cell.angle_beta   90.00
_cell.angle_gamma   90.00
#
_symmetry.space_group_name_H-M   'P 1'
#
loop_
_entity.id
_entity.type
_entity.pdbx_description
1 polymer ?
#
loop_
_entity_poly.entity_id
_entity_poly.type
_entity_poly.pdbx_seq_one_letter_code
_entity_poly.pdbx_strand_id
1 'polypeptide(L)'
;MDNSPTSTPTPKPTPTPTRVIIRACVTDIPGDPHARPHRLGRDFCQQILSRPYADDLQAECHDATHILPNLDAPNEGRAWFMYDFNVVGPLSKQEILAIPHSVYHATRRGDSWYVSTWRWITDEQKSLGLTVYVRVHRVFTPRDSWVPEARKYCAMYPWGGEVGSGDREVIA
;
A
#
# COMPACT_ATOMS: atom_id res chain seq x y z
N MET A 1 0.90 18.19 49.42
CA MET A 1 -0.19 17.97 48.46
C MET A 1 0.39 18.25 47.10
N ASP A 2 0.77 17.20 46.39
CA ASP A 2 1.38 17.23 45.05
C ASP A 2 0.24 17.22 44.02
N ASN A 3 0.11 18.31 43.26
CA ASN A 3 -0.84 18.45 42.16
C ASN A 3 -0.06 18.41 40.85
N SER A 4 0.37 17.22 40.46
CA SER A 4 0.89 16.98 39.11
C SER A 4 -0.28 16.68 38.17
N PRO A 5 -0.43 17.41 37.05
CA PRO A 5 -1.55 17.18 36.13
C PRO A 5 -1.37 15.87 35.37
N THR A 6 -2.31 14.94 35.55
CA THR A 6 -2.43 13.72 34.76
C THR A 6 -2.66 14.09 33.29
N SER A 7 -1.65 13.89 32.46
CA SER A 7 -1.79 13.98 31.00
C SER A 7 -2.68 12.82 30.52
N THR A 8 -3.92 13.13 30.20
CA THR A 8 -4.84 12.20 29.53
C THR A 8 -4.20 11.73 28.21
N PRO A 9 -4.07 10.41 27.95
CA PRO A 9 -3.54 9.93 26.69
C PRO A 9 -4.53 10.32 25.58
N THR A 10 -4.07 11.11 24.61
CA THR A 10 -4.84 11.43 23.42
C THR A 10 -5.18 10.13 22.70
N PRO A 11 -6.46 9.86 22.33
CA PRO A 11 -6.79 8.65 21.59
C PRO A 11 -6.02 8.67 20.27
N LYS A 12 -5.18 7.65 20.09
CA LYS A 12 -4.43 7.44 18.84
C LYS A 12 -5.47 7.31 17.72
N PRO A 13 -5.36 8.06 16.61
CA PRO A 13 -6.34 7.94 15.52
C PRO A 13 -6.37 6.50 15.05
N THR A 14 -7.55 5.87 15.10
CA THR A 14 -7.74 4.51 14.62
C THR A 14 -7.42 4.49 13.13
N PRO A 15 -6.50 3.62 12.68
CA PRO A 15 -6.12 3.59 11.28
C PRO A 15 -7.29 3.10 10.43
N THR A 16 -7.71 3.90 9.44
CA THR A 16 -8.84 3.56 8.56
C THR A 16 -8.42 2.51 7.53
N PRO A 17 -9.25 1.47 7.29
CA PRO A 17 -9.03 0.53 6.20
C PRO A 17 -8.87 1.23 4.85
N THR A 18 -7.94 0.78 4.01
CA THR A 18 -7.73 1.34 2.67
C THR A 18 -7.20 0.28 1.72
N ARG A 19 -7.75 0.24 0.50
CA ARG A 19 -7.25 -0.59 -0.59
C ARG A 19 -6.29 0.20 -1.46
N VAL A 20 -5.07 -0.29 -1.59
CA VAL A 20 -4.03 0.29 -2.45
C VAL A 20 -3.72 -0.65 -3.59
N ILE A 21 -3.70 -0.11 -4.79
CA ILE A 21 -3.39 -0.85 -6.01
C ILE A 21 -2.15 -0.23 -6.63
N ILE A 22 -1.12 -1.04 -6.86
CA ILE A 22 0.18 -0.59 -7.32
C ILE A 22 0.48 -1.27 -8.64
N ARG A 23 0.72 -0.48 -9.69
CA ARG A 23 1.26 -0.99 -10.94
C ARG A 23 2.77 -0.87 -10.91
N ALA A 24 3.49 -1.97 -11.09
CA ALA A 24 4.94 -1.99 -11.03
C ALA A 24 5.53 -2.90 -12.11
N CYS A 25 6.76 -2.61 -12.53
CA CYS A 25 7.55 -3.53 -13.33
C CYS A 25 8.02 -4.69 -12.43
N VAL A 26 7.71 -5.94 -12.76
CA VAL A 26 7.97 -7.06 -11.84
C VAL A 26 9.47 -7.28 -11.67
N THR A 27 10.25 -7.10 -12.74
CA THR A 27 11.72 -7.20 -12.71
C THR A 27 12.40 -6.03 -12.00
N ASP A 28 11.71 -4.92 -11.78
CA ASP A 28 12.23 -3.81 -10.96
C ASP A 28 12.18 -4.15 -9.46
N ILE A 29 11.30 -5.07 -9.03
CA ILE A 29 11.14 -5.43 -7.63
C ILE A 29 12.22 -6.46 -7.24
N PRO A 30 13.10 -6.16 -6.27
CA PRO A 30 14.15 -7.07 -5.86
C PRO A 30 13.58 -8.28 -5.11
N GLY A 31 14.26 -9.42 -5.27
CA GLY A 31 13.90 -10.68 -4.63
C GLY A 31 13.38 -11.72 -5.61
N ASP A 32 13.17 -12.93 -5.10
CA ASP A 32 12.50 -14.00 -5.82
C ASP A 32 11.03 -13.65 -6.10
N PRO A 33 10.40 -14.28 -7.11
CA PRO A 33 9.00 -14.06 -7.48
C PRO A 33 8.01 -14.00 -6.30
N HIS A 34 8.16 -14.90 -5.31
CA HIS A 34 7.23 -14.99 -4.17
C HIS A 34 7.46 -13.87 -3.14
N ALA A 35 8.70 -13.39 -3.00
CA ALA A 35 9.03 -12.32 -2.07
C ALA A 35 8.67 -10.91 -2.61
N ARG A 36 8.58 -10.73 -3.94
CA ARG A 36 8.35 -9.42 -4.58
C ARG A 36 7.07 -8.70 -4.10
N PRO A 37 5.89 -9.35 -4.05
CA PRO A 37 4.67 -8.69 -3.56
C PRO A 37 4.82 -8.16 -2.13
N HIS A 38 5.41 -8.95 -1.24
CA HIS A 38 5.63 -8.54 0.15
C HIS A 38 6.66 -7.42 0.25
N ARG A 39 7.73 -7.48 -0.54
CA ARG A 39 8.75 -6.43 -0.58
C ARG A 39 8.16 -5.10 -1.01
N LEU A 40 7.39 -5.08 -2.10
CA LEU A 40 6.73 -3.88 -2.60
C LEU A 40 5.75 -3.29 -1.56
N GLY A 41 4.99 -4.15 -0.85
CA GLY A 41 4.09 -3.73 0.23
C GLY A 41 4.84 -3.10 1.40
N ARG A 42 5.96 -3.69 1.85
CA ARG A 42 6.81 -3.12 2.91
C ARG A 42 7.40 -1.78 2.52
N ASP A 43 7.93 -1.68 1.29
CA ASP A 43 8.50 -0.43 0.79
C ASP A 43 7.41 0.66 0.72
N PHE A 44 6.16 0.31 0.37
CA PHE A 44 5.01 1.21 0.40
C PHE A 44 4.68 1.70 1.81
N CYS A 45 4.55 0.78 2.77
CA CYS A 45 4.27 1.14 4.17
C CYS A 45 5.34 2.08 4.74
N GLN A 46 6.61 1.80 4.48
CA GLN A 46 7.71 2.64 4.96
C GLN A 46 7.70 4.04 4.33
N GLN A 47 7.48 4.15 3.03
CA GLN A 47 7.65 5.42 2.30
C GLN A 47 6.40 6.28 2.26
N ILE A 48 5.22 5.67 2.17
CA ILE A 48 3.95 6.36 1.99
C ILE A 48 3.16 6.42 3.30
N LEU A 49 3.12 5.31 4.05
CA LEU A 49 2.38 5.25 5.32
C LEU A 49 3.24 5.61 6.54
N SER A 50 4.56 5.71 6.39
CA SER A 50 5.51 5.96 7.48
C SER A 50 5.39 4.98 8.66
N ARG A 51 5.11 3.70 8.36
CA ARG A 51 4.98 2.62 9.36
C ARG A 51 5.51 1.29 8.81
N PRO A 52 5.84 0.31 9.67
CA PRO A 52 6.11 -1.05 9.19
C PRO A 52 4.87 -1.68 8.54
N TYR A 53 5.10 -2.69 7.70
CA TYR A 53 4.04 -3.58 7.22
C TYR A 53 3.58 -4.46 8.38
N ALA A 54 2.27 -4.54 8.59
CA ALA A 54 1.67 -5.30 9.68
C ALA A 54 1.17 -6.66 9.14
N ASP A 55 2.02 -7.67 9.08
CA ASP A 55 1.67 -9.02 8.62
C ASP A 55 1.24 -9.99 9.74
N ASP A 56 1.19 -9.51 10.98
CA ASP A 56 0.72 -10.30 12.11
C ASP A 56 -0.80 -10.46 12.06
N LEU A 57 -1.26 -11.67 11.69
CA LEU A 57 -2.68 -12.02 11.63
C LEU A 57 -3.37 -12.03 13.00
N GLN A 58 -2.62 -12.01 14.10
CA GLN A 58 -3.17 -11.92 15.46
C GLN A 58 -3.33 -10.46 15.93
N ALA A 59 -2.80 -9.49 15.18
CA ALA A 59 -2.96 -8.09 15.48
C ALA A 59 -4.42 -7.63 15.24
N GLU A 60 -4.87 -6.68 16.05
CA GLU A 60 -6.21 -6.07 15.93
C GLU A 60 -6.44 -5.44 14.55
N CYS A 61 -5.37 -4.98 13.90
CA CYS A 61 -5.37 -4.58 12.50
C CYS A 61 -4.13 -5.12 11.79
N HIS A 62 -4.28 -5.49 10.52
CA HIS A 62 -3.18 -5.99 9.72
C HIS A 62 -3.29 -5.56 8.26
N ASP A 63 -2.24 -5.86 7.52
CA ASP A 63 -2.07 -5.60 6.11
C ASP A 63 -2.11 -6.91 5.33
N ALA A 64 -2.89 -6.93 4.25
CA ALA A 64 -3.02 -8.10 3.40
C ALA A 64 -2.42 -7.81 2.03
N THR A 65 -1.65 -8.77 1.51
CA THR A 65 -1.16 -8.76 0.12
C THR A 65 -2.02 -9.68 -0.72
N HIS A 66 -2.52 -9.18 -1.84
CA HIS A 66 -3.23 -9.97 -2.85
C HIS A 66 -2.29 -10.22 -4.02
N ILE A 67 -1.94 -11.50 -4.22
CA ILE A 67 -1.15 -11.92 -5.37
C ILE A 67 -2.10 -12.12 -6.55
N LEU A 68 -2.06 -11.20 -7.51
CA LEU A 68 -2.88 -11.32 -8.71
C LEU A 68 -2.30 -12.40 -9.64
N PRO A 69 -3.15 -13.15 -10.36
CA PRO A 69 -2.73 -14.14 -11.32
C PRO A 69 -1.88 -13.49 -12.42
N ASN A 70 -0.98 -14.27 -13.02
CA ASN A 70 -0.03 -13.83 -14.06
C ASN A 70 1.06 -12.86 -13.58
N LEU A 71 1.31 -12.75 -12.27
CA LEU A 71 2.36 -11.90 -11.71
C LEU A 71 3.72 -12.03 -12.42
N ASP A 72 4.12 -13.26 -12.75
CA ASP A 72 5.39 -13.56 -13.42
C ASP A 72 5.20 -14.10 -14.85
N ALA A 73 4.06 -13.79 -15.49
CA ALA A 73 3.87 -14.17 -16.88
C ALA A 73 4.93 -13.48 -17.75
N PRO A 74 5.64 -14.22 -18.65
CA PRO A 74 6.80 -13.72 -19.37
C PRO A 74 6.52 -12.54 -20.33
N ASN A 75 5.23 -12.20 -20.53
CA ASN A 75 4.76 -11.30 -21.57
C ASN A 75 4.46 -9.89 -21.03
N GLU A 76 4.31 -9.73 -19.71
CA GLU A 76 3.89 -8.48 -19.10
C GLU A 76 4.95 -8.03 -18.12
N GLY A 77 5.94 -7.28 -18.62
CA GLY A 77 6.96 -6.66 -17.78
C GLY A 77 6.39 -5.77 -16.67
N ARG A 78 5.08 -5.53 -16.60
CA ARG A 78 4.39 -4.82 -15.51
C ARG A 78 3.16 -5.59 -15.04
N ALA A 79 3.04 -5.74 -13.73
CA ALA A 79 1.88 -6.35 -13.08
C ALA A 79 1.18 -5.34 -12.15
N TRP A 80 -0.07 -5.68 -11.81
CA TRP A 80 -0.81 -5.02 -10.75
C TRP A 80 -0.62 -5.80 -9.44
N PHE A 81 -0.42 -5.07 -8.35
CA PHE A 81 -0.30 -5.57 -7.00
C PHE A 81 -1.38 -4.90 -6.18
N MET A 82 -2.03 -5.64 -5.28
CA MET A 82 -3.10 -5.08 -4.47
C MET A 82 -2.88 -5.38 -3.01
N TYR A 83 -3.15 -4.38 -2.18
CA TYR A 83 -2.95 -4.40 -0.75
C TYR A 83 -4.18 -3.86 -0.05
N ASP A 84 -4.59 -4.52 1.02
CA ASP A 84 -5.54 -3.96 1.97
C ASP A 84 -4.78 -3.60 3.24
N PHE A 85 -4.81 -2.34 3.61
CA PHE A 85 -4.09 -1.82 4.78
C PHE A 85 -5.06 -1.52 5.91
N ASN A 86 -4.62 -1.76 7.14
CA ASN A 86 -5.36 -1.47 8.37
C ASN A 86 -6.72 -2.20 8.44
N VAL A 87 -6.81 -3.41 7.91
CA VAL A 87 -8.03 -4.19 7.97
C VAL A 87 -8.14 -4.94 9.31
N VAL A 88 -9.34 -5.01 9.87
CA VAL A 88 -9.62 -5.54 11.22
C VAL A 88 -10.29 -6.92 11.20
N GLY A 89 -10.51 -7.49 10.01
CA GLY A 89 -11.20 -8.77 9.81
C GLY A 89 -11.87 -8.84 8.44
N PRO A 90 -12.18 -10.05 7.94
CA PRO A 90 -12.66 -10.30 6.58
C PRO A 90 -13.67 -9.24 6.09
N LEU A 91 -13.48 -8.76 4.87
CA LEU A 91 -14.35 -7.76 4.27
C LEU A 91 -15.10 -8.40 3.09
N SER A 92 -16.42 -8.28 3.11
CA SER A 92 -17.27 -8.61 1.98
C SER A 92 -16.93 -7.75 0.76
N LYS A 93 -17.39 -8.18 -0.42
CA LYS A 93 -17.22 -7.40 -1.66
C LYS A 93 -17.78 -5.98 -1.55
N GLN A 94 -18.91 -5.80 -0.88
CA GLN A 94 -19.55 -4.50 -0.74
C GLN A 94 -18.74 -3.57 0.18
N GLU A 95 -18.25 -4.11 1.30
CA GLU A 95 -17.41 -3.36 2.24
C GLU A 95 -16.09 -2.95 1.59
N ILE A 96 -15.45 -3.87 0.85
CA ILE A 96 -14.26 -3.59 0.06
C ILE A 96 -14.49 -2.45 -0.94
N LEU A 97 -15.64 -2.40 -1.61
CA LEU A 97 -15.91 -1.34 -2.59
C LEU A 97 -16.15 0.02 -1.93
N ALA A 98 -16.60 0.01 -0.68
CA ALA A 98 -16.89 1.19 0.13
C ALA A 98 -15.63 1.81 0.76
N ILE A 99 -14.58 1.03 1.04
CA ILE A 99 -13.34 1.60 1.60
C ILE A 99 -12.61 2.49 0.57
N PRO A 100 -11.81 3.47 1.03
CA PRO A 100 -10.99 4.29 0.16
C PRO A 100 -10.08 3.44 -0.72
N HIS A 101 -9.98 3.84 -2.00
CA HIS A 101 -9.09 3.24 -2.98
C HIS A 101 -8.04 4.25 -3.41
N SER A 102 -6.78 3.82 -3.44
CA SER A 102 -5.69 4.63 -3.99
C SER A 102 -4.88 3.83 -4.99
N VAL A 103 -4.49 4.46 -6.08
CA VAL A 103 -3.71 3.81 -7.14
C VAL A 103 -2.36 4.50 -7.28
N TYR A 104 -1.32 3.68 -7.39
CA TYR A 104 0.05 4.14 -7.55
C TYR A 104 0.73 3.46 -8.73
N HIS A 105 1.63 4.19 -9.37
CA HIS A 105 2.63 3.61 -10.25
C HIS A 105 3.95 3.57 -9.49
N ALA A 106 4.55 2.38 -9.39
CA ALA A 106 5.85 2.17 -8.77
C ALA A 106 6.94 2.02 -9.85
N THR A 107 8.04 2.74 -9.67
CA THR A 107 9.21 2.67 -10.57
C THR A 107 10.49 2.60 -9.76
N ARG A 108 11.40 1.70 -10.16
CA ARG A 108 12.77 1.62 -9.65
C ARG A 108 13.75 1.70 -10.83
N ARG A 109 14.99 2.13 -10.62
CA ARG A 109 16.04 2.01 -11.66
C ARG A 109 17.32 1.45 -11.05
N GLY A 110 17.73 0.28 -11.51
CA GLY A 110 18.88 -0.45 -10.96
C GLY A 110 18.67 -0.77 -9.48
N ASP A 111 19.71 -0.60 -8.66
CA ASP A 111 19.58 -0.78 -7.22
C ASP A 111 18.90 0.37 -6.50
N SER A 112 18.64 1.47 -7.22
CA SER A 112 18.30 2.75 -6.65
C SER A 112 16.89 3.21 -6.99
N TRP A 113 16.24 3.80 -5.99
CA TRP A 113 14.87 4.29 -6.05
C TRP A 113 14.89 5.78 -6.43
N TYR A 114 14.44 6.15 -7.63
CA TYR A 114 14.51 7.53 -8.12
C TYR A 114 13.16 8.06 -8.63
N VAL A 115 12.81 9.27 -8.18
CA VAL A 115 12.09 10.31 -8.95
C VAL A 115 12.68 11.66 -8.54
N SER A 116 12.85 12.58 -9.49
CA SER A 116 13.46 13.90 -9.27
C SER A 116 12.42 14.92 -8.83
N THR A 117 12.44 15.36 -7.57
CA THR A 117 11.71 16.57 -7.14
C THR A 117 12.65 17.47 -6.32
N TRP A 118 12.44 18.78 -6.43
CA TRP A 118 13.25 19.82 -5.78
C TRP A 118 12.41 20.51 -4.71
N ARG A 119 12.89 20.57 -3.46
CA ARG A 119 12.22 21.31 -2.36
C ARG A 119 13.24 22.09 -1.52
N TRP A 120 12.87 23.29 -1.07
CA TRP A 120 13.65 24.12 -0.15
C TRP A 120 13.73 23.48 1.24
N ILE A 121 14.89 23.56 1.90
CA ILE A 121 15.15 22.85 3.17
C ILE A 121 14.63 23.61 4.39
N THR A 122 14.90 24.92 4.52
CA THR A 122 14.37 25.80 5.59
C THR A 122 14.39 27.30 5.19
N ASP A 123 13.59 28.14 5.85
CA ASP A 123 13.59 29.61 5.66
C ASP A 123 14.92 30.29 6.08
N GLU A 124 15.63 29.67 7.02
CA GLU A 124 16.93 30.16 7.53
C GLU A 124 18.07 29.97 6.51
N GLN A 125 18.02 28.93 5.67
CA GLN A 125 18.99 28.76 4.58
C GLN A 125 18.65 29.64 3.36
N LYS A 126 17.36 29.95 3.17
CA LYS A 126 16.88 30.88 2.14
C LYS A 126 17.35 32.31 2.40
N SER A 127 17.47 32.75 3.66
CA SER A 127 17.96 34.08 4.02
C SER A 127 19.47 34.24 3.82
N LEU A 128 20.24 33.15 3.83
CA LEU A 128 21.68 33.11 3.54
C LEU A 128 21.99 33.06 2.02
N GLY A 129 20.97 33.08 1.15
CA GLY A 129 21.14 32.97 -0.29
C GLY A 129 21.61 31.59 -0.77
N LEU A 130 21.56 30.58 0.09
CA LEU A 130 21.96 29.21 -0.23
C LEU A 130 20.77 28.44 -0.80
N THR A 131 20.87 28.07 -2.08
CA THR A 131 19.91 27.15 -2.70
C THR A 131 20.26 25.73 -2.28
N VAL A 132 19.71 25.30 -1.16
CA VAL A 132 19.81 23.90 -0.73
C VAL A 132 18.51 23.19 -1.09
N TYR A 133 18.64 22.05 -1.78
CA TYR A 133 17.50 21.22 -2.17
C TYR A 133 17.53 19.92 -1.38
N VAL A 134 16.42 19.55 -0.72
CA VAL A 134 16.24 18.17 -0.28
C VAL A 134 15.80 17.34 -1.48
N ARG A 135 16.60 16.34 -1.83
CA ARG A 135 16.15 15.24 -2.69
C ARG A 135 15.27 14.31 -1.85
N VAL A 136 13.97 14.29 -2.14
CA VAL A 136 13.02 13.38 -1.47
C VAL A 136 12.72 12.20 -2.39
N HIS A 137 12.98 10.98 -1.92
CA HIS A 137 12.78 9.76 -2.68
C HIS A 137 11.35 9.23 -2.48
N ARG A 138 10.57 9.06 -3.56
CA ARG A 138 9.31 8.30 -3.51
C ARG A 138 9.28 7.29 -4.64
N VAL A 139 9.14 6.02 -4.28
CA VAL A 139 8.97 4.89 -5.22
C VAL A 139 7.60 4.91 -5.87
N PHE A 140 6.61 5.47 -5.17
CA PHE A 140 5.21 5.38 -5.53
C PHE A 140 4.70 6.75 -5.96
N THR A 141 4.26 6.86 -7.21
CA THR A 141 3.62 8.07 -7.73
C THR A 141 2.11 7.86 -7.77
N PRO A 142 1.29 8.72 -7.11
CA PRO A 142 -0.16 8.64 -7.19
C PRO A 142 -0.67 8.72 -8.64
N ARG A 143 -1.75 7.99 -8.93
CA ARG A 143 -2.41 7.90 -10.23
C ARG A 143 -3.92 7.87 -10.05
N ASP A 144 -4.49 8.94 -9.53
CA ASP A 144 -5.94 9.02 -9.23
C ASP A 144 -6.81 8.79 -10.48
N SER A 145 -6.32 9.19 -11.65
CA SER A 145 -7.00 8.92 -12.93
C SER A 145 -7.12 7.43 -13.28
N TRP A 146 -6.37 6.54 -12.63
CA TRP A 146 -6.42 5.10 -12.84
C TRP A 146 -7.38 4.39 -11.88
N VAL A 147 -7.93 5.09 -10.89
CA VAL A 147 -8.88 4.51 -9.91
C VAL A 147 -10.06 3.80 -10.58
N PRO A 148 -10.72 4.34 -11.63
CA PRO A 148 -11.83 3.65 -12.28
C PRO A 148 -11.45 2.31 -12.92
N GLU A 149 -10.27 2.23 -13.52
CA GLU A 149 -9.75 0.99 -14.11
C GLU A 149 -9.37 0.00 -13.01
N ALA A 150 -8.65 0.46 -11.99
CA ALA A 150 -8.18 -0.36 -10.89
C ALA A 150 -9.34 -0.96 -10.08
N ARG A 151 -10.45 -0.23 -9.90
CA ARG A 151 -11.67 -0.72 -9.24
C ARG A 151 -12.30 -1.93 -9.94
N LYS A 152 -12.12 -2.09 -11.26
CA LYS A 152 -12.59 -3.29 -11.98
C LYS A 152 -11.86 -4.54 -11.49
N TYR A 153 -10.59 -4.41 -11.11
CA TYR A 153 -9.80 -5.50 -10.55
C TYR A 153 -10.15 -5.78 -9.08
N CYS A 154 -10.48 -4.76 -8.29
CA CYS A 154 -10.87 -4.92 -6.88
C CYS A 154 -12.07 -5.86 -6.68
N ALA A 155 -13.03 -5.81 -7.59
CA ALA A 155 -14.26 -6.58 -7.49
C ALA A 155 -14.05 -8.11 -7.65
N MET A 156 -12.87 -8.54 -8.08
CA MET A 156 -12.52 -9.95 -8.29
C MET A 156 -11.87 -10.61 -7.08
N TYR A 157 -11.39 -9.85 -6.10
CA TYR A 157 -10.63 -10.37 -4.96
C TYR A 157 -11.26 -9.88 -3.64
N PRO A 158 -12.18 -10.67 -3.06
CA PRO A 158 -12.61 -10.45 -1.69
C PRO A 158 -11.44 -10.75 -0.73
N TRP A 159 -11.50 -10.18 0.47
CA TRP A 159 -10.51 -10.41 1.50
C TRP A 159 -11.11 -11.29 2.60
N GLY A 160 -10.43 -12.37 2.96
CA GLY A 160 -10.88 -13.30 4.02
C GLY A 160 -11.76 -14.47 3.56
N GLY A 161 -11.88 -14.73 2.26
CA GLY A 161 -12.32 -16.03 1.76
C GLY A 161 -13.80 -16.38 2.02
N GLU A 162 -14.74 -15.53 1.62
CA GLU A 162 -16.00 -16.09 1.13
C GLU A 162 -15.78 -16.55 -0.31
N VAL A 163 -15.30 -17.79 -0.46
CA VAL A 163 -15.76 -18.61 -1.57
C VAL A 163 -17.25 -18.70 -1.30
N GLY A 164 -18.08 -18.06 -2.13
CA GLY A 164 -19.52 -18.15 -1.97
C GLY A 164 -19.90 -19.61 -1.69
N SER A 165 -20.84 -19.83 -0.78
CA SER A 165 -21.55 -21.09 -0.65
C SER A 165 -22.22 -21.38 -1.99
N GLY A 166 -21.42 -21.83 -2.96
CA GLY A 166 -21.88 -22.42 -4.19
C GLY A 166 -22.55 -23.70 -3.77
N ASP A 167 -23.83 -23.77 -4.06
CA ASP A 167 -24.62 -24.98 -3.99
C ASP A 167 -23.77 -26.15 -4.48
N ARG A 168 -23.40 -27.02 -3.54
CA ARG A 168 -22.99 -28.38 -3.87
C ARG A 168 -24.26 -29.05 -4.36
N GLU A 169 -24.51 -28.96 -5.66
CA GLU A 169 -25.36 -29.91 -6.34
C GLU A 169 -24.68 -31.27 -6.22
N VAL A 170 -25.09 -32.01 -5.19
CA VAL A 170 -24.80 -33.43 -5.06
C VAL A 170 -25.62 -34.12 -6.14
N ILE A 171 -24.99 -34.38 -7.27
CA ILE A 171 -25.55 -35.30 -8.26
C ILE A 171 -25.38 -36.69 -7.64
N ALA A 172 -26.49 -37.24 -7.14
CA ALA A 172 -26.63 -38.65 -6.75
C ALA A 172 -26.84 -39.52 -7.99
#